data_AF-A0A0J6WP23-F1
#
_entry.id   AF-A0A0J6WP23-F1
#
_cell.length_a   1.000
_cell.length_b   1.000
_cell.length_c   1.000
_cell.angle_alpha   90.00
_cell.angle_beta   90.00
_cell.angle_gamma   90.00
#
_symmetry.space_group_name_H-M   'P 1'
#
loop_
_entity.id
_entity.type
_entity.pdbx_description
1 polymer ?
#
loop_
_entity_poly.entity_id
_entity_poly.type
_entity_poly.pdbx_seq_one_letter_code
_entity_poly.pdbx_strand_id
1 'polypeptide(L)'
;MTTVVESEEAGFTAVTDQPYMYVRKLLVEPDWRRYPGWAKVSASDWQDPQWQRAHSLKNIGQLRAVVGDLLDERFYADLAADQQQRATMSMLLPPQMLNTMAPQWDPERGALTELFYADPIRRYMLPVLSDRHPEWCSHPYAERDSLHESDMWVVEGLTHRYPTKVLAELLSTCPQYCGHCTRMDLIGNSTPTVSKTRLTLQPADRQRQMLDYLRATPTVRDVVVSGGDVGNVPWPRLESFVTQLLEIDTIRDIRLATKALAALPQHWLQSKVLDGVSRVARLAAERGVNLALHTHINHVQSVTPLVAAATRGLLDAGLRDVRNQGVLMRGVNATTEDLLDLCFALQGEANILPYYFYMCDMIPNAEHWRTPLWQAQQLQLSIMGYLPGFATPRVVCDVPFVGKRWVHQVVRYDQNLGISYWNKNYRTVLEGADGDALNRAYPYFDPIDTLPALGKAWWRKNGHHAWDTALSAAEIDSSAPAPVGGTVCESYGAAAGANGQQASGSPAGEPALIPLPLRNGRARNET
;
A
#
# COMPACT_ATOMS: atom_id res chain seq x y z
N MET A 1 -5.02 -20.98 44.64
CA MET A 1 -5.47 -19.57 44.82
C MET A 1 -4.85 -18.78 43.69
N THR A 2 -5.65 -18.47 42.68
CA THR A 2 -5.22 -17.73 41.50
C THR A 2 -5.40 -16.26 41.81
N THR A 3 -4.30 -15.51 41.93
CA THR A 3 -4.34 -14.07 42.12
C THR A 3 -4.68 -13.44 40.78
N VAL A 4 -5.91 -12.94 40.65
CA VAL A 4 -6.30 -12.06 39.54
C VAL A 4 -5.55 -10.75 39.76
N VAL A 5 -4.62 -10.43 38.87
CA VAL A 5 -4.07 -9.09 38.77
C VAL A 5 -5.06 -8.30 37.91
N GLU A 6 -5.99 -7.59 38.55
CA GLU A 6 -6.74 -6.53 37.87
C GLU A 6 -5.73 -5.45 37.46
N SER A 7 -5.61 -5.21 36.16
CA SER A 7 -4.84 -4.08 35.66
C SER A 7 -5.57 -2.78 36.04
N GLU A 8 -5.10 -2.08 37.06
CA GLU A 8 -5.61 -0.75 37.44
C GLU A 8 -5.37 0.33 36.36
N GLU A 9 -4.77 -0.01 35.22
CA GLU A 9 -4.61 0.86 34.05
C GLU A 9 -5.22 0.25 32.77
N ALA A 10 -6.40 -0.37 32.86
CA ALA A 10 -7.30 -0.40 31.70
C ALA A 10 -7.87 1.02 31.48
N GLY A 11 -7.00 1.98 31.18
CA GLY A 11 -7.31 3.39 30.99
C GLY A 11 -8.07 3.64 29.69
N PHE A 12 -9.23 3.02 29.50
CA PHE A 12 -10.33 3.70 28.84
C PHE A 12 -10.90 4.66 29.87
N THR A 13 -10.24 5.80 30.10
CA THR A 13 -10.98 6.98 30.53
C THR A 13 -12.11 7.11 29.52
N ALA A 14 -13.35 6.90 29.98
CA ALA A 14 -14.51 7.05 29.13
C ALA A 14 -14.42 8.45 28.53
N VAL A 15 -14.13 8.53 27.23
CA VAL A 15 -14.36 9.76 26.49
C VAL A 15 -15.87 9.96 26.66
N THR A 16 -16.25 10.95 27.47
CA THR A 16 -17.67 11.22 27.77
C THR A 16 -18.42 11.62 26.51
N ASP A 17 -17.68 12.06 25.48
CA ASP A 17 -18.16 12.42 24.17
C ASP A 17 -17.87 11.32 23.14
N GLN A 18 -18.76 11.18 22.16
CA GLN A 18 -18.57 10.28 21.03
C GLN A 18 -17.30 10.68 20.24
N PRO A 19 -16.30 9.80 20.06
CA PRO A 19 -15.00 10.16 19.46
C PRO A 19 -15.09 10.70 18.03
N TYR A 20 -16.05 10.23 17.24
CA TYR A 20 -16.32 10.72 15.89
C TYR A 20 -17.80 10.99 15.67
N MET A 21 -18.11 12.17 15.15
CA MET A 21 -19.46 12.55 14.74
C MET A 21 -19.55 12.64 13.22
N TYR A 22 -20.35 11.76 12.62
CA TYR A 22 -20.61 11.82 11.19
C TYR A 22 -21.37 13.11 10.84
N VAL A 23 -20.82 13.85 9.88
CA VAL A 23 -21.50 14.95 9.21
C VAL A 23 -21.38 14.72 7.71
N ARG A 24 -22.52 14.61 7.02
CA ARG A 24 -22.53 14.50 5.57
C ARG A 24 -21.94 15.78 4.95
N LYS A 25 -20.82 15.65 4.25
CA LYS A 25 -20.18 16.72 3.49
C LYS A 25 -20.39 16.46 2.00
N LEU A 26 -20.96 17.43 1.29
CA LEU A 26 -21.08 17.34 -0.17
C LEU A 26 -19.70 17.45 -0.81
N LEU A 27 -19.51 16.73 -1.92
CA LEU A 27 -18.27 16.82 -2.69
C LEU A 27 -18.15 18.20 -3.33
N VAL A 28 -16.95 18.76 -3.32
CA VAL A 28 -16.65 20.06 -3.90
C VAL A 28 -15.60 19.90 -4.98
N GLU A 29 -15.81 20.57 -6.11
CA GLU A 29 -14.75 20.82 -7.09
C GLU A 29 -14.27 22.27 -6.83
N PRO A 30 -13.04 22.48 -6.33
CA PRO A 30 -12.51 23.83 -6.16
C PRO A 30 -12.47 24.57 -7.50
N ASP A 31 -12.63 25.90 -7.47
CA ASP A 31 -12.52 26.68 -8.71
C ASP A 31 -11.05 26.70 -9.17
N TRP A 32 -10.75 25.99 -10.27
CA TRP A 32 -9.39 25.93 -10.83
C TRP A 32 -8.87 27.30 -11.29
N ARG A 33 -9.77 28.25 -11.56
CA ARG A 33 -9.43 29.61 -12.01
C ARG A 33 -8.86 30.47 -10.88
N ARG A 34 -8.88 29.98 -9.63
CA ARG A 34 -8.20 30.61 -8.49
C ARG A 34 -6.69 30.72 -8.69
N TYR A 35 -6.11 29.87 -9.55
CA TYR A 35 -4.71 29.97 -9.95
C TYR A 35 -4.54 30.93 -11.14
N PRO A 36 -3.64 31.93 -11.07
CA PRO A 36 -3.46 32.93 -12.13
C PRO A 36 -3.22 32.33 -13.53
N GLY A 37 -2.40 31.28 -13.63
CA GLY A 37 -2.11 30.63 -14.91
C GLY A 37 -3.29 29.83 -15.50
N TRP A 38 -4.36 29.62 -14.73
CA TRP A 38 -5.58 28.96 -15.19
C TRP A 38 -6.82 29.87 -15.16
N ALA A 39 -6.67 31.16 -14.90
CA ALA A 39 -7.80 32.10 -14.79
C ALA A 39 -8.71 32.15 -16.03
N LYS A 40 -8.17 31.82 -17.21
CA LYS A 40 -8.89 31.80 -18.50
C LYS A 40 -9.27 30.40 -19.00
N VAL A 41 -8.97 29.35 -18.23
CA VAL A 41 -9.26 27.96 -18.63
C VAL A 41 -10.77 27.75 -18.56
N SER A 42 -11.36 27.37 -19.68
CA SER A 42 -12.80 27.12 -19.76
C SER A 42 -13.17 25.80 -19.08
N ALA A 43 -14.45 25.62 -18.75
CA ALA A 43 -14.94 24.33 -18.26
C ALA A 43 -14.75 23.20 -19.29
N SER A 44 -14.83 23.52 -20.59
CA SER A 44 -14.59 22.55 -21.67
C SER A 44 -13.14 22.08 -21.67
N ASP A 45 -12.18 22.99 -21.51
CA ASP A 45 -10.76 22.65 -21.43
C ASP A 45 -10.49 21.83 -20.16
N TRP A 46 -11.06 22.22 -19.02
CA TRP A 46 -10.91 21.49 -17.77
C TRP A 46 -11.42 20.05 -17.85
N GLN A 47 -12.51 19.84 -18.58
CA GLN A 47 -13.12 18.52 -18.81
C GLN A 47 -12.42 17.71 -19.92
N ASP A 48 -11.49 18.30 -20.68
CA ASP A 48 -10.72 17.58 -21.70
C ASP A 48 -9.54 16.83 -21.07
N PRO A 49 -9.51 15.48 -21.14
CA PRO A 49 -8.38 14.71 -20.64
C PRO A 49 -7.07 14.97 -21.39
N GLN A 50 -7.09 15.45 -22.64
CA GLN A 50 -5.87 15.82 -23.37
C GLN A 50 -5.32 17.14 -22.84
N TRP A 51 -6.18 18.14 -22.61
CA TRP A 51 -5.79 19.38 -21.93
C TRP A 51 -5.15 19.09 -20.57
N GLN A 52 -5.80 18.26 -19.73
CA GLN A 52 -5.26 17.88 -18.41
C GLN A 52 -3.85 17.27 -18.53
N ARG A 53 -3.62 16.35 -19.48
CA ARG A 53 -2.31 15.73 -19.70
C ARG A 53 -1.27 16.70 -20.23
N ALA A 54 -1.65 17.58 -21.15
CA ALA A 54 -0.75 18.57 -21.74
C ALA A 54 -0.28 19.60 -20.71
N HIS A 55 -1.14 19.90 -19.71
CA HIS A 55 -0.88 20.88 -18.66
C HIS A 55 -0.46 20.25 -17.32
N SER A 56 -0.19 18.94 -17.27
CA SER A 56 0.47 18.31 -16.12
C SER A 56 1.83 18.94 -15.86
N LEU A 57 2.06 19.38 -14.62
CA LEU A 57 3.27 20.06 -14.19
C LEU A 57 4.39 19.05 -13.97
N LYS A 58 5.55 19.31 -14.58
CA LYS A 58 6.72 18.42 -14.61
C LYS A 58 7.95 19.03 -13.93
N ASN A 59 7.89 20.31 -13.59
CA ASN A 59 8.98 21.03 -12.95
C ASN A 59 8.47 22.27 -12.19
N ILE A 60 9.36 22.84 -11.38
CA ILE A 60 9.09 24.03 -10.54
C ILE A 60 8.71 25.26 -11.39
N GLY A 61 9.33 25.44 -12.56
CA GLY A 61 9.01 26.56 -13.46
C GLY A 61 7.56 26.52 -13.95
N GLN A 62 7.05 25.33 -14.28
CA GLN A 62 5.65 25.14 -14.66
C GLN A 62 4.70 25.36 -13.46
N LEU A 63 5.08 24.93 -12.27
CA LEU A 63 4.31 25.24 -11.05
C LEU A 63 4.22 26.75 -10.81
N ARG A 64 5.34 27.48 -10.92
CA ARG A 64 5.38 28.94 -10.84
C ARG A 64 4.49 29.61 -11.89
N ALA A 65 4.53 29.11 -13.14
CA ALA A 65 3.70 29.67 -14.21
C ALA A 65 2.19 29.53 -13.94
N VAL A 66 1.77 28.48 -13.22
CA VAL A 66 0.37 28.29 -12.85
C VAL A 66 -0.01 29.09 -11.61
N VAL A 67 0.79 28.96 -10.55
CA VAL A 67 0.46 29.50 -9.23
C VAL A 67 0.78 30.99 -9.12
N GLY A 68 1.63 31.53 -9.99
CA GLY A 68 2.06 32.93 -9.95
C GLY A 68 2.81 33.26 -8.67
N ASP A 69 2.60 34.47 -8.15
CA ASP A 69 3.25 34.97 -6.92
C ASP A 69 2.52 34.55 -5.63
N LEU A 70 1.60 33.58 -5.72
CA LEU A 70 0.81 33.12 -4.57
C LEU A 70 1.63 32.26 -3.59
N LEU A 71 2.73 31.65 -4.04
CA LEU A 71 3.64 30.88 -3.20
C LEU A 71 4.94 31.65 -2.98
N ASP A 72 5.34 31.77 -1.72
CA ASP A 72 6.63 32.35 -1.34
C ASP A 72 7.81 31.59 -1.96
N GLU A 73 8.89 32.32 -2.27
CA GLU A 73 10.17 31.76 -2.75
C GLU A 73 10.72 30.62 -1.89
N ARG A 74 10.50 30.67 -0.57
CA ARG A 74 10.94 29.62 0.36
C ARG A 74 10.32 28.26 0.04
N PHE A 75 9.08 28.20 -0.43
CA PHE A 75 8.44 26.94 -0.80
C PHE A 75 9.14 26.31 -2.01
N TYR A 76 9.44 27.12 -3.01
CA TYR A 76 10.14 26.65 -4.21
C TYR A 76 11.58 26.23 -3.91
N ALA A 77 12.28 26.94 -3.02
CA ALA A 77 13.61 26.54 -2.57
C ALA A 77 13.57 25.19 -1.83
N ASP A 78 12.58 24.98 -0.98
CA ASP A 78 12.37 23.75 -0.21
C ASP A 78 12.01 22.56 -1.11
N LEU A 79 11.13 22.77 -2.11
CA LEU A 79 10.82 21.79 -3.13
C LEU A 79 12.03 21.44 -4.00
N ALA A 80 12.83 22.44 -4.42
CA ALA A 80 14.05 22.21 -5.18
C ALA A 80 15.08 21.42 -4.38
N ALA A 81 15.21 21.72 -3.08
CA ALA A 81 16.09 20.99 -2.19
C ALA A 81 15.66 19.52 -2.05
N ASP A 82 14.36 19.22 -1.95
CA ASP A 82 13.87 17.84 -1.95
C ASP A 82 14.20 17.12 -3.26
N GLN A 83 13.90 17.75 -4.39
CA GLN A 83 14.14 17.16 -5.72
C GLN A 83 15.61 16.81 -5.94
N GLN A 84 16.53 17.63 -5.42
CA GLN A 84 17.96 17.41 -5.54
C GLN A 84 18.48 16.34 -4.56
N GLN A 85 17.91 16.26 -3.35
CA GLN A 85 18.53 15.54 -2.24
C GLN A 85 17.80 14.28 -1.78
N ARG A 86 16.48 14.16 -2.00
CA ARG A 86 15.63 13.15 -1.36
C ARG A 86 14.56 12.56 -2.27
N ALA A 87 14.06 13.29 -3.26
CA ALA A 87 12.96 12.81 -4.11
C ALA A 87 13.33 11.54 -4.88
N THR A 88 12.58 10.47 -4.64
CA THR A 88 12.71 9.19 -5.38
C THR A 88 11.88 9.16 -6.65
N MET A 89 10.93 10.08 -6.80
CA MET A 89 10.03 10.21 -7.93
C MET A 89 10.21 11.57 -8.60
N SER A 90 10.16 11.61 -9.93
CA SER A 90 10.13 12.88 -10.66
C SER A 90 8.78 13.57 -10.48
N MET A 91 8.76 14.89 -10.60
CA MET A 91 7.52 15.66 -10.52
C MET A 91 6.64 15.36 -11.74
N LEU A 92 5.40 14.94 -11.50
CA LEU A 92 4.34 14.89 -12.49
C LEU A 92 3.00 15.09 -11.76
N LEU A 93 2.45 16.29 -11.87
CA LEU A 93 1.24 16.71 -11.16
C LEU A 93 0.15 17.17 -12.15
N PRO A 94 -0.93 16.40 -12.33
CA PRO A 94 -2.07 16.82 -13.15
C PRO A 94 -2.75 18.07 -12.59
N PRO A 95 -3.36 18.91 -13.45
CA PRO A 95 -4.14 20.06 -13.00
C PRO A 95 -5.22 19.68 -11.99
N GLN A 96 -5.95 18.58 -12.24
CA GLN A 96 -6.94 18.04 -11.29
C GLN A 96 -6.40 17.91 -9.87
N MET A 97 -5.20 17.34 -9.71
CA MET A 97 -4.62 17.10 -8.38
C MET A 97 -4.19 18.41 -7.71
N LEU A 98 -3.57 19.33 -8.45
CA LEU A 98 -3.22 20.66 -7.93
C LEU A 98 -4.47 21.43 -7.47
N ASN A 99 -5.59 21.28 -8.19
CA ASN A 99 -6.84 21.94 -7.86
C ASN A 99 -7.38 21.50 -6.49
N THR A 100 -7.11 20.26 -6.09
CA THR A 100 -7.54 19.73 -4.78
C THR A 100 -6.68 20.17 -3.60
N MET A 101 -5.54 20.84 -3.82
CA MET A 101 -4.64 21.30 -2.75
C MET A 101 -5.07 22.67 -2.19
N ALA A 102 -5.12 22.81 -0.87
CA ALA A 102 -5.57 24.01 -0.16
C ALA A 102 -6.93 24.53 -0.67
N PRO A 103 -7.98 23.69 -0.75
CA PRO A 103 -9.28 24.08 -1.31
C PRO A 103 -9.99 25.19 -0.50
N GLN A 104 -9.59 25.38 0.76
CA GLN A 104 -10.08 26.44 1.64
C GLN A 104 -9.46 27.81 1.37
N TRP A 105 -8.45 27.89 0.50
CA TRP A 105 -7.78 29.16 0.22
C TRP A 105 -8.72 30.10 -0.54
N ASP A 106 -8.79 31.33 -0.03
CA ASP A 106 -9.55 32.45 -0.59
C ASP A 106 -8.55 33.52 -1.06
N PRO A 107 -8.55 33.89 -2.36
CA PRO A 107 -7.69 34.94 -2.90
C PRO A 107 -7.76 36.28 -2.17
N GLU A 108 -8.90 36.58 -1.53
CA GLU A 108 -9.12 37.86 -0.82
C GLU A 108 -8.49 37.90 0.59
N ARG A 109 -8.09 36.75 1.16
CA ARG A 109 -7.71 36.62 2.58
C ARG A 109 -6.21 36.38 2.84
N GLY A 110 -5.40 36.18 1.81
CA GLY A 110 -3.94 36.13 1.90
C GLY A 110 -3.31 34.77 2.29
N ALA A 111 -2.01 34.66 1.95
CA ALA A 111 -1.00 33.60 2.17
C ALA A 111 -1.38 32.13 1.90
N LEU A 112 -1.41 31.73 0.62
CA LEU A 112 -1.57 30.33 0.18
C LEU A 112 -0.46 29.40 0.72
N THR A 113 0.77 29.90 0.90
CA THR A 113 1.94 29.08 1.24
C THR A 113 1.77 28.21 2.48
N GLU A 114 1.25 28.75 3.58
CA GLU A 114 1.06 27.97 4.82
C GLU A 114 -0.01 26.89 4.65
N LEU A 115 -1.11 27.21 3.96
CA LEU A 115 -2.14 26.23 3.62
C LEU A 115 -1.57 25.13 2.73
N PHE A 116 -0.67 25.48 1.81
CA PHE A 116 0.01 24.54 0.94
C PHE A 116 0.93 23.60 1.72
N TYR A 117 1.76 24.12 2.64
CA TYR A 117 2.60 23.30 3.51
C TYR A 117 1.78 22.29 4.32
N ALA A 118 0.67 22.75 4.90
CA ALA A 118 -0.25 21.92 5.68
C ALA A 118 -1.10 20.96 4.84
N ASP A 119 -1.17 21.13 3.51
CA ASP A 119 -2.09 20.37 2.67
C ASP A 119 -1.69 18.88 2.55
N PRO A 120 -2.61 17.95 2.85
CA PRO A 120 -2.33 16.52 2.85
C PRO A 120 -2.12 15.94 1.44
N ILE A 121 -2.76 16.49 0.41
CA ILE A 121 -2.57 16.05 -0.98
C ILE A 121 -1.19 16.50 -1.47
N ARG A 122 -0.82 17.76 -1.21
CA ARG A 122 0.53 18.26 -1.49
C ARG A 122 1.57 17.41 -0.78
N ARG A 123 1.34 17.01 0.47
CA ARG A 123 2.26 16.18 1.27
C ARG A 123 2.75 14.95 0.56
N TYR A 124 1.92 14.30 -0.25
CA TYR A 124 2.35 13.11 -0.98
C TYR A 124 2.51 13.29 -2.50
N MET A 125 2.06 14.41 -3.07
CA MET A 125 2.18 14.71 -4.52
C MET A 125 3.31 15.67 -4.86
N LEU A 126 3.62 16.61 -3.96
CA LEU A 126 4.74 17.55 -4.04
C LEU A 126 5.44 17.61 -2.67
N PRO A 127 6.17 16.55 -2.28
CA PRO A 127 6.97 16.57 -1.07
C PRO A 127 8.03 17.67 -1.14
N VAL A 128 8.29 18.32 -0.01
CA VAL A 128 9.36 19.31 0.17
C VAL A 128 10.35 18.81 1.20
N LEU A 129 11.55 19.39 1.27
CA LEU A 129 12.61 18.84 2.13
C LEU A 129 12.22 18.92 3.60
N SER A 130 11.49 19.98 3.99
CA SER A 130 10.96 20.14 5.35
C SER A 130 9.88 19.12 5.74
N ASP A 131 9.28 18.38 4.80
CA ASP A 131 8.41 17.24 5.14
C ASP A 131 9.22 16.05 5.68
N ARG A 132 10.49 15.93 5.25
CA ARG A 132 11.31 14.75 5.51
C ARG A 132 11.76 14.74 6.97
N HIS A 133 11.79 13.55 7.55
CA HIS A 133 12.38 13.38 8.87
C HIS A 133 13.89 13.68 8.79
N PRO A 134 14.44 14.56 9.64
CA PRO A 134 15.80 15.09 9.46
C PRO A 134 16.91 14.06 9.74
N GLU A 135 16.69 13.15 10.70
CA GLU A 135 17.65 12.10 11.05
C GLU A 135 17.35 10.80 10.28
N TRP A 136 16.17 10.24 10.49
CA TRP A 136 15.69 9.00 9.87
C TRP A 136 14.83 9.24 8.64
N CYS A 137 15.37 9.79 7.55
CA CYS A 137 14.60 9.93 6.31
C CYS A 137 14.25 8.55 5.70
N SER A 138 15.11 7.55 5.92
CA SER A 138 14.91 6.16 5.51
C SER A 138 15.20 5.22 6.68
N HIS A 139 14.47 4.12 6.77
CA HIS A 139 14.87 2.99 7.62
C HIS A 139 16.21 2.42 7.12
N PRO A 140 17.08 1.89 7.99
CA PRO A 140 18.31 1.21 7.56
C PRO A 140 18.08 0.02 6.60
N TYR A 141 16.90 -0.60 6.66
CA TYR A 141 16.48 -1.69 5.77
C TYR A 141 15.56 -1.23 4.63
N ALA A 142 15.46 0.06 4.37
CA ALA A 142 14.63 0.54 3.25
C ALA A 142 15.23 0.16 1.90
N GLU A 143 14.40 -0.42 1.04
CA GLU A 143 14.81 -0.91 -0.28
C GLU A 143 13.92 -0.33 -1.38
N ARG A 144 14.52 -0.17 -2.57
CA ARG A 144 13.82 0.41 -3.73
C ARG A 144 12.73 -0.53 -4.26
N ASP A 145 13.00 -1.83 -4.29
CA ASP A 145 12.00 -2.89 -4.47
C ASP A 145 11.68 -3.52 -3.11
N SER A 146 11.10 -2.71 -2.21
CA SER A 146 10.79 -3.12 -0.83
C SER A 146 9.91 -4.37 -0.69
N LEU A 147 9.27 -4.83 -1.76
CA LEU A 147 8.41 -6.01 -1.75
C LEU A 147 8.96 -7.17 -2.60
N HIS A 148 10.17 -7.04 -3.14
CA HIS A 148 10.84 -8.00 -4.02
C HIS A 148 9.98 -8.42 -5.22
N GLU A 149 9.23 -7.48 -5.80
CA GLU A 149 8.34 -7.76 -6.93
C GLU A 149 9.10 -8.27 -8.16
N SER A 150 10.31 -7.77 -8.42
CA SER A 150 11.12 -8.22 -9.55
C SER A 150 11.68 -9.62 -9.35
N ASP A 151 12.02 -10.00 -8.12
CA ASP A 151 12.50 -11.35 -7.80
C ASP A 151 11.42 -12.40 -8.07
N MET A 152 10.15 -11.98 -8.03
CA MET A 152 8.97 -12.82 -8.27
C MET A 152 8.40 -12.68 -9.69
N TRP A 153 9.14 -12.09 -10.63
CA TRP A 153 8.76 -12.04 -12.04
C TRP A 153 8.95 -13.40 -12.72
N VAL A 154 7.84 -13.98 -13.19
CA VAL A 154 7.84 -15.19 -14.04
C VAL A 154 7.94 -14.85 -15.52
N VAL A 155 7.60 -13.61 -15.86
CA VAL A 155 7.83 -12.89 -17.11
C VAL A 155 8.13 -11.44 -16.69
N GLU A 156 8.92 -10.68 -17.45
CA GLU A 156 9.14 -9.25 -17.16
C GLU A 156 7.79 -8.54 -16.91
N GLY A 157 7.62 -7.89 -15.76
CA GLY A 157 6.39 -7.23 -15.36
C GLY A 157 5.22 -8.15 -14.96
N LEU A 158 5.40 -9.46 -14.85
CA LEU A 158 4.39 -10.41 -14.36
C LEU A 158 4.82 -11.01 -13.02
N THR A 159 4.37 -10.40 -11.93
CA THR A 159 4.68 -10.88 -10.58
C THR A 159 3.72 -11.98 -10.17
N HIS A 160 4.25 -13.18 -9.87
CA HIS A 160 3.47 -14.31 -9.35
C HIS A 160 3.85 -14.63 -7.89
N ARG A 161 3.45 -13.74 -6.98
CA ARG A 161 3.73 -13.87 -5.53
C ARG A 161 2.85 -14.92 -4.84
N TYR A 162 1.58 -15.01 -5.22
CA TYR A 162 0.57 -15.81 -4.51
C TYR A 162 0.10 -16.99 -5.36
N PRO A 163 -0.33 -18.12 -4.77
CA PRO A 163 -0.60 -19.36 -5.52
C PRO A 163 -1.62 -19.24 -6.67
N THR A 164 -2.57 -18.32 -6.57
CA THR A 164 -3.72 -18.24 -7.46
C THR A 164 -3.85 -16.90 -8.18
N LYS A 165 -2.91 -15.96 -7.97
CA LYS A 165 -3.06 -14.59 -8.47
C LYS A 165 -1.75 -13.95 -8.86
N VAL A 166 -1.82 -13.16 -9.93
CA VAL A 166 -0.69 -12.44 -10.50
C VAL A 166 -0.97 -10.93 -10.58
N LEU A 167 0.11 -10.16 -10.71
CA LEU A 167 0.09 -8.75 -11.07
C LEU A 167 0.75 -8.60 -12.44
N ALA A 168 0.03 -8.05 -13.42
CA ALA A 168 0.52 -7.76 -14.77
C ALA A 168 0.77 -6.26 -14.94
N GLU A 169 2.02 -5.87 -15.08
CA GLU A 169 2.47 -4.49 -15.28
C GLU A 169 2.61 -4.19 -16.77
N LEU A 170 1.61 -3.50 -17.33
CA LEU A 170 1.58 -3.26 -18.78
C LEU A 170 2.58 -2.17 -19.22
N LEU A 171 2.88 -1.21 -18.34
CA LEU A 171 3.76 -0.06 -18.61
C LEU A 171 4.37 0.50 -17.32
N SER A 172 5.40 1.34 -17.43
CA SER A 172 6.13 1.92 -16.29
C SER A 172 5.86 3.42 -16.06
N THR A 173 4.72 3.94 -16.54
CA THR A 173 4.37 5.37 -16.45
C THR A 173 2.99 5.58 -15.82
N CYS A 174 2.80 6.75 -15.22
CA CYS A 174 1.53 7.15 -14.60
C CYS A 174 1.10 8.51 -15.16
N PRO A 175 -0.18 8.90 -15.04
CA PRO A 175 -0.58 10.29 -15.29
C PRO A 175 -0.08 11.24 -14.20
N GLN A 176 0.34 10.72 -13.05
CA GLN A 176 0.89 11.45 -11.91
C GLN A 176 1.95 10.62 -11.18
N TYR A 177 2.89 11.25 -10.49
CA TYR A 177 3.86 10.54 -9.65
C TYR A 177 3.68 10.90 -8.18
N CYS A 178 3.44 9.87 -7.36
CA CYS A 178 3.24 9.99 -5.92
C CYS A 178 4.59 9.80 -5.21
N GLY A 179 4.91 10.63 -4.23
CA GLY A 179 6.14 10.51 -3.45
C GLY A 179 6.26 9.18 -2.68
N HIS A 180 5.15 8.54 -2.35
CA HIS A 180 5.06 7.25 -1.65
C HIS A 180 4.91 6.05 -2.61
N CYS A 181 5.37 6.16 -3.85
CA CYS A 181 5.21 5.06 -4.82
C CYS A 181 6.04 3.84 -4.41
N THR A 182 5.37 2.74 -4.01
CA THR A 182 6.03 1.46 -3.72
C THR A 182 6.93 0.98 -4.86
N ARG A 183 6.49 1.20 -6.11
CA ARG A 183 7.21 0.84 -7.33
C ARG A 183 8.14 1.94 -7.80
N MET A 184 8.67 2.76 -6.89
CA MET A 184 9.61 3.81 -7.23
C MET A 184 10.87 3.27 -7.92
N ASP A 185 11.20 1.98 -7.85
CA ASP A 185 12.32 1.43 -8.60
C ASP A 185 12.10 1.46 -10.13
N LEU A 186 10.86 1.19 -10.56
CA LEU A 186 10.47 0.96 -11.96
C LEU A 186 9.72 2.14 -12.58
N ILE A 187 8.89 2.82 -11.80
CA ILE A 187 7.92 3.79 -12.31
C ILE A 187 8.52 5.18 -12.47
N GLY A 188 8.29 5.75 -13.65
CA GLY A 188 8.61 7.13 -14.00
C GLY A 188 10.05 7.36 -14.47
N ASN A 189 10.45 8.64 -14.51
CA ASN A 189 11.80 9.02 -14.90
C ASN A 189 12.76 8.96 -13.71
N SER A 190 14.05 8.72 -13.99
CA SER A 190 15.12 8.87 -13.02
C SER A 190 15.16 10.27 -12.39
N THR A 191 15.52 10.31 -11.12
CA THR A 191 15.76 11.53 -10.34
C THR A 191 17.28 11.67 -10.09
N PRO A 192 17.75 12.80 -9.55
CA PRO A 192 19.15 12.93 -9.15
C PRO A 192 19.63 11.88 -8.15
N THR A 193 18.72 11.33 -7.35
CA THR A 193 19.04 10.36 -6.28
C THR A 193 18.76 8.90 -6.68
N VAL A 194 17.93 8.67 -7.71
CA VAL A 194 17.47 7.32 -8.10
C VAL A 194 17.50 7.15 -9.62
N SER A 195 18.29 6.19 -10.09
CA SER A 195 18.24 5.71 -11.47
C SER A 195 17.25 4.56 -11.62
N LYS A 196 16.15 4.76 -12.35
CA LYS A 196 15.05 3.79 -12.49
C LYS A 196 15.43 2.59 -13.34
N THR A 197 14.95 1.41 -12.94
CA THR A 197 14.90 0.22 -13.77
C THR A 197 13.89 0.41 -14.90
N ARG A 198 14.03 -0.33 -16.00
CA ARG A 198 13.14 -0.23 -17.16
C ARG A 198 12.66 -1.61 -17.57
N LEU A 199 11.43 -1.65 -18.07
CA LEU A 199 10.94 -2.78 -18.82
C LEU A 199 11.64 -2.80 -20.19
N THR A 200 12.41 -3.84 -20.44
CA THR A 200 13.29 -4.00 -21.61
C THR A 200 12.61 -4.67 -22.79
N LEU A 201 11.62 -5.53 -22.54
CA LEU A 201 10.86 -6.19 -23.60
C LEU A 201 9.94 -5.20 -24.30
N GLN A 202 9.76 -5.42 -25.61
CA GLN A 202 8.75 -4.69 -26.37
C GLN A 202 7.36 -4.98 -25.78
N PRO A 203 6.47 -3.97 -25.67
CA PRO A 203 5.19 -4.13 -24.99
C PRO A 203 4.34 -5.30 -25.52
N ALA A 204 4.30 -5.50 -26.85
CA ALA A 204 3.54 -6.59 -27.45
C ALA A 204 4.14 -7.97 -27.12
N ASP A 205 5.46 -8.09 -27.09
CA ASP A 205 6.15 -9.34 -26.73
C ASP A 205 5.96 -9.66 -25.26
N ARG A 206 6.09 -8.66 -24.37
CA ARG A 206 5.82 -8.81 -22.94
C ARG A 206 4.40 -9.28 -22.69
N GLN A 207 3.40 -8.62 -23.28
CA GLN A 207 1.99 -8.99 -23.12
C GLN A 207 1.69 -10.39 -23.65
N ARG A 208 2.27 -10.78 -24.80
CA ARG A 208 2.14 -12.15 -25.32
C ARG A 208 2.71 -13.16 -24.34
N GLN A 209 3.94 -12.96 -23.86
CA GLN A 209 4.57 -13.86 -22.89
C GLN A 209 3.77 -13.96 -21.58
N MET A 210 3.18 -12.86 -21.11
CA MET A 210 2.27 -12.87 -19.96
C MET A 210 1.07 -13.78 -20.18
N LEU A 211 0.41 -13.66 -21.33
CA LEU A 211 -0.75 -14.47 -21.68
C LEU A 211 -0.38 -15.95 -21.86
N ASP A 212 0.77 -16.23 -22.47
CA ASP A 212 1.28 -17.60 -22.65
C ASP A 212 1.57 -18.27 -21.30
N TYR A 213 2.19 -17.55 -20.35
CA TYR A 213 2.37 -18.03 -18.99
C TYR A 213 1.04 -18.36 -18.32
N LEU A 214 0.04 -17.48 -18.44
CA LEU A 214 -1.28 -17.68 -17.82
C LEU A 214 -2.02 -18.88 -18.42
N ARG A 215 -1.95 -19.09 -19.74
CA ARG A 215 -2.48 -20.29 -20.40
C ARG A 215 -1.80 -21.57 -19.93
N ALA A 216 -0.49 -21.50 -19.67
CA ALA A 216 0.29 -22.64 -19.18
C ALA A 216 0.16 -22.88 -17.66
N THR A 217 -0.47 -21.97 -16.91
CA THR A 217 -0.51 -22.00 -15.44
C THR A 217 -1.96 -22.01 -14.92
N PRO A 218 -2.66 -23.15 -14.97
CA PRO A 218 -4.10 -23.23 -14.66
C PRO A 218 -4.45 -22.98 -13.19
N THR A 219 -3.47 -22.90 -12.29
CA THR A 219 -3.68 -22.53 -10.88
C THR A 219 -4.01 -21.05 -10.71
N VAL A 220 -3.64 -20.21 -11.69
CA VAL A 220 -3.94 -18.77 -11.66
C VAL A 220 -5.40 -18.55 -12.09
N ARG A 221 -6.13 -17.81 -11.25
CA ARG A 221 -7.53 -17.42 -11.49
C ARG A 221 -7.81 -15.93 -11.33
N ASP A 222 -6.90 -15.17 -10.75
CA ASP A 222 -7.09 -13.73 -10.46
C ASP A 222 -5.91 -12.92 -11.02
N VAL A 223 -6.22 -11.95 -11.88
CA VAL A 223 -5.23 -11.09 -12.54
C VAL A 223 -5.47 -9.64 -12.15
N VAL A 224 -4.48 -9.02 -11.50
CA VAL A 224 -4.44 -7.56 -11.38
C VAL A 224 -3.77 -7.01 -12.62
N VAL A 225 -4.51 -6.26 -13.43
CA VAL A 225 -3.95 -5.50 -14.54
C VAL A 225 -3.56 -4.13 -14.03
N SER A 226 -2.28 -3.84 -14.09
CA SER A 226 -1.66 -2.64 -13.56
C SER A 226 -0.59 -2.13 -14.54
N GLY A 227 0.36 -1.40 -13.99
CA GLY A 227 1.57 -0.86 -14.56
C GLY A 227 2.04 0.18 -13.56
N GLY A 228 2.49 1.32 -14.06
CA GLY A 228 2.33 2.56 -13.32
C GLY A 228 0.84 2.84 -13.08
N ASP A 229 0.05 2.96 -14.14
CA ASP A 229 -1.39 3.22 -14.06
C ASP A 229 -2.12 2.77 -15.34
N VAL A 230 -3.19 1.97 -15.25
CA VAL A 230 -3.91 1.53 -16.47
C VAL A 230 -4.62 2.67 -17.21
N GLY A 231 -4.94 3.77 -16.53
CA GLY A 231 -5.45 4.99 -17.15
C GLY A 231 -4.40 5.71 -18.02
N ASN A 232 -3.15 5.25 -18.01
CA ASN A 232 -2.12 5.70 -18.95
C ASN A 232 -1.90 4.73 -20.13
N VAL A 233 -2.60 3.58 -20.15
CA VAL A 233 -2.59 2.65 -21.28
C VAL A 233 -3.59 3.16 -22.33
N PRO A 234 -3.22 3.28 -23.62
CA PRO A 234 -4.19 3.55 -24.67
C PRO A 234 -5.32 2.53 -24.65
N TRP A 235 -6.57 3.00 -24.57
CA TRP A 235 -7.74 2.15 -24.37
C TRP A 235 -7.80 0.90 -25.27
N PRO A 236 -7.58 0.99 -26.62
CA PRO A 236 -7.61 -0.20 -27.47
C PRO A 236 -6.62 -1.31 -27.08
N ARG A 237 -5.47 -0.94 -26.49
CA ARG A 237 -4.49 -1.92 -25.99
C ARG A 237 -4.95 -2.57 -24.68
N LEU A 238 -5.52 -1.77 -23.78
CA LEU A 238 -6.06 -2.29 -22.52
C LEU A 238 -7.25 -3.24 -22.79
N GLU A 239 -8.16 -2.83 -23.66
CA GLU A 239 -9.31 -3.64 -24.11
C GLU A 239 -8.84 -4.96 -24.74
N SER A 240 -7.86 -4.93 -25.64
CA SER A 240 -7.30 -6.13 -26.26
C SER A 240 -6.66 -7.09 -25.26
N PHE A 241 -5.92 -6.58 -24.27
CA PHE A 241 -5.31 -7.42 -23.24
C PHE A 241 -6.37 -8.05 -22.32
N VAL A 242 -7.34 -7.26 -21.85
CA VAL A 242 -8.43 -7.75 -20.99
C VAL A 242 -9.30 -8.77 -21.73
N THR A 243 -9.59 -8.55 -23.00
CA THR A 243 -10.36 -9.51 -23.83
C THR A 243 -9.62 -10.85 -23.93
N GLN A 244 -8.30 -10.84 -24.15
CA GLN A 244 -7.52 -12.08 -24.18
C GLN A 244 -7.43 -12.77 -22.81
N LEU A 245 -7.45 -12.02 -21.70
CA LEU A 245 -7.57 -12.62 -20.36
C LEU A 245 -8.91 -13.34 -20.19
N LEU A 246 -10.00 -12.78 -20.74
CA LEU A 246 -11.35 -13.37 -20.68
C LEU A 246 -11.50 -14.62 -21.56
N GLU A 247 -10.54 -14.91 -22.44
CA GLU A 247 -10.47 -16.16 -23.22
C GLU A 247 -9.79 -17.30 -22.45
N ILE A 248 -9.15 -17.02 -21.31
CA ILE A 248 -8.46 -18.03 -20.51
C ILE A 248 -9.45 -18.61 -19.48
N ASP A 249 -9.84 -19.88 -19.67
CA ASP A 249 -10.91 -20.55 -18.90
C ASP A 249 -10.74 -20.52 -17.37
N THR A 250 -9.49 -20.48 -16.87
CA THR A 250 -9.22 -20.49 -15.42
C THR A 250 -9.39 -19.12 -14.76
N ILE A 251 -9.40 -18.03 -15.54
CA ILE A 251 -9.51 -16.67 -15.01
C ILE A 251 -10.95 -16.39 -14.59
N ARG A 252 -11.12 -15.96 -13.33
CA ARG A 252 -12.40 -15.66 -12.69
C ARG A 252 -12.49 -14.25 -12.14
N ASP A 253 -11.36 -13.59 -11.95
CA ASP A 253 -11.31 -12.26 -11.36
C ASP A 253 -10.27 -11.40 -12.11
N ILE A 254 -10.69 -10.23 -12.61
CA ILE A 254 -9.82 -9.24 -13.26
C ILE A 254 -9.99 -7.91 -12.55
N ARG A 255 -8.88 -7.30 -12.16
CA ARG A 255 -8.87 -6.03 -11.41
C ARG A 255 -8.00 -5.01 -12.12
N LEU A 256 -8.61 -3.92 -12.58
CA LEU A 256 -7.92 -2.81 -13.23
C LEU A 256 -7.42 -1.83 -12.18
N ALA A 257 -6.11 -1.62 -12.04
CA ALA A 257 -5.53 -0.74 -11.02
C ALA A 257 -5.17 0.64 -11.59
N THR A 258 -5.79 1.70 -11.05
CA THR A 258 -5.61 3.08 -11.56
C THR A 258 -5.81 4.16 -10.49
N LYS A 259 -4.80 5.01 -10.33
CA LYS A 259 -4.93 6.27 -9.59
C LYS A 259 -5.51 7.38 -10.48
N ALA A 260 -5.53 7.19 -11.81
CA ALA A 260 -6.11 8.13 -12.77
C ALA A 260 -7.59 8.42 -12.54
N LEU A 261 -8.36 7.56 -11.85
CA LEU A 261 -9.74 7.90 -11.50
C LEU A 261 -9.81 9.15 -10.62
N ALA A 262 -8.84 9.36 -9.73
CA ALA A 262 -8.71 10.57 -8.93
C ALA A 262 -7.91 11.67 -9.65
N ALA A 263 -6.84 11.29 -10.33
CA ALA A 263 -5.90 12.24 -10.94
C ALA A 263 -6.34 12.82 -12.29
N LEU A 264 -7.21 12.10 -12.99
CA LEU A 264 -7.61 12.35 -14.35
C LEU A 264 -9.02 11.74 -14.60
N PRO A 265 -10.04 12.09 -13.80
CA PRO A 265 -11.41 11.55 -13.94
C PRO A 265 -11.97 11.76 -15.35
N GLN A 266 -11.58 12.85 -16.01
CA GLN A 266 -11.92 13.16 -17.41
C GLN A 266 -11.60 12.01 -18.37
N HIS A 267 -10.53 11.24 -18.11
CA HIS A 267 -10.18 10.10 -18.95
C HIS A 267 -11.30 9.05 -18.98
N TRP A 268 -11.89 8.78 -17.82
CA TRP A 268 -12.92 7.75 -17.62
C TRP A 268 -14.30 8.22 -18.06
N LEU A 269 -14.51 9.52 -18.23
CA LEU A 269 -15.76 10.10 -18.73
C LEU A 269 -15.84 10.14 -20.26
N GLN A 270 -14.75 9.84 -20.98
CA GLN A 270 -14.79 9.80 -22.44
C GLN A 270 -15.72 8.67 -22.93
N SER A 271 -16.61 8.98 -23.87
CA SER A 271 -17.53 7.99 -24.48
C SER A 271 -16.80 6.75 -24.98
N LYS A 272 -15.73 6.91 -25.76
CA LYS A 272 -14.92 5.78 -26.27
C LYS A 272 -14.35 4.86 -25.17
N VAL A 273 -14.08 5.40 -23.98
CA VAL A 273 -13.59 4.61 -22.84
C VAL A 273 -14.76 3.88 -22.19
N LEU A 274 -15.86 4.58 -21.90
CA LEU A 274 -17.07 3.98 -21.33
C LEU A 274 -17.67 2.89 -22.23
N ASP A 275 -17.76 3.14 -23.54
CA ASP A 275 -18.23 2.16 -24.52
C ASP A 275 -17.34 0.91 -24.53
N GLY A 276 -16.03 1.11 -24.39
CA GLY A 276 -15.08 0.02 -24.29
C GLY A 276 -15.20 -0.77 -23.00
N VAL A 277 -15.29 -0.06 -21.86
CA VAL A 277 -15.54 -0.67 -20.55
C VAL A 277 -16.82 -1.51 -20.64
N SER A 278 -17.86 -1.00 -21.28
CA SER A 278 -19.12 -1.72 -21.46
C SER A 278 -18.96 -3.00 -22.29
N ARG A 279 -18.18 -2.98 -23.37
CA ARG A 279 -17.89 -4.19 -24.15
C ARG A 279 -17.18 -5.26 -23.33
N VAL A 280 -16.11 -4.89 -22.61
CA VAL A 280 -15.35 -5.87 -21.81
C VAL A 280 -16.11 -6.33 -20.57
N ALA A 281 -16.91 -5.47 -19.96
CA ALA A 281 -17.74 -5.81 -18.80
C ALA A 281 -18.86 -6.79 -19.19
N ARG A 282 -19.53 -6.55 -20.34
CA ARG A 282 -20.52 -7.49 -20.87
C ARG A 282 -19.89 -8.86 -21.16
N LEU A 283 -18.74 -8.89 -21.82
CA LEU A 283 -18.02 -10.14 -22.08
C LEU A 283 -17.62 -10.85 -20.79
N ALA A 284 -17.13 -10.09 -19.79
CA ALA A 284 -16.81 -10.64 -18.48
C ALA A 284 -18.05 -11.27 -17.81
N ALA A 285 -19.20 -10.61 -17.85
CA ALA A 285 -20.45 -11.14 -17.33
C ALA A 285 -20.89 -12.43 -18.06
N GLU A 286 -20.82 -12.45 -19.40
CA GLU A 286 -21.11 -13.64 -20.22
C GLU A 286 -20.21 -14.84 -19.88
N ARG A 287 -18.96 -14.57 -19.48
CA ARG A 287 -17.97 -15.58 -19.05
C ARG A 287 -18.03 -15.91 -17.55
N GLY A 288 -18.86 -15.21 -16.77
CA GLY A 288 -18.90 -15.34 -15.31
C GLY A 288 -17.60 -14.91 -14.63
N VAL A 289 -16.95 -13.87 -15.14
CA VAL A 289 -15.72 -13.27 -14.62
C VAL A 289 -16.04 -11.95 -13.94
N ASN A 290 -15.48 -11.74 -12.74
CA ASN A 290 -15.61 -10.49 -12.02
C ASN A 290 -14.63 -9.46 -12.57
N LEU A 291 -15.14 -8.41 -13.23
CA LEU A 291 -14.33 -7.26 -13.65
C LEU A 291 -14.57 -6.08 -12.71
N ALA A 292 -13.53 -5.66 -11.99
CA ALA A 292 -13.58 -4.53 -11.07
C ALA A 292 -12.45 -3.53 -11.34
N LEU A 293 -12.63 -2.30 -10.87
CA LEU A 293 -11.59 -1.27 -10.89
C LEU A 293 -11.16 -0.94 -9.46
N HIS A 294 -9.85 -0.91 -9.25
CA HIS A 294 -9.23 -0.49 -8.00
C HIS A 294 -8.61 0.89 -8.18
N THR A 295 -9.11 1.86 -7.44
CA THR A 295 -8.53 3.19 -7.35
C THR A 295 -7.65 3.37 -6.11
N HIS A 296 -6.99 4.53 -6.02
CA HIS A 296 -5.99 4.81 -5.00
C HIS A 296 -6.08 6.26 -4.50
N ILE A 297 -7.10 6.53 -3.69
CA ILE A 297 -7.39 7.81 -3.04
C ILE A 297 -6.95 7.75 -1.58
N ASN A 298 -6.16 8.74 -1.16
CA ASN A 298 -5.59 8.79 0.19
C ASN A 298 -6.18 9.90 1.06
N HIS A 299 -6.93 10.86 0.51
CA HIS A 299 -7.53 11.91 1.32
C HIS A 299 -8.84 12.42 0.69
N VAL A 300 -9.77 12.86 1.54
CA VAL A 300 -11.14 13.23 1.15
C VAL A 300 -11.19 14.33 0.08
N GLN A 301 -10.22 15.25 0.08
CA GLN A 301 -10.13 16.32 -0.92
C GLN A 301 -9.99 15.82 -2.37
N SER A 302 -9.48 14.61 -2.58
CA SER A 302 -9.40 14.01 -3.92
C SER A 302 -10.71 13.36 -4.38
N VAL A 303 -11.73 13.27 -3.51
CA VAL A 303 -13.06 12.77 -3.87
C VAL A 303 -13.89 13.95 -4.37
N THR A 304 -13.76 14.29 -5.65
CA THR A 304 -14.48 15.43 -6.24
C THR A 304 -15.77 14.99 -6.95
N PRO A 305 -16.69 15.91 -7.30
CA PRO A 305 -17.84 15.60 -8.14
C PRO A 305 -17.48 14.93 -9.48
N LEU A 306 -16.34 15.29 -10.09
CA LEU A 306 -15.86 14.63 -11.31
C LEU A 306 -15.43 13.18 -11.07
N VAL A 307 -14.77 12.90 -9.94
CA VAL A 307 -14.40 11.53 -9.54
C VAL A 307 -15.65 10.68 -9.30
N ALA A 308 -16.66 11.23 -8.62
CA ALA A 308 -17.94 10.56 -8.41
C ALA A 308 -18.70 10.32 -9.74
N ALA A 309 -18.69 11.29 -10.66
CA ALA A 309 -19.30 11.13 -11.98
C ALA A 309 -18.59 10.06 -12.83
N ALA A 310 -17.26 10.05 -12.84
CA ALA A 310 -16.46 9.03 -13.51
C ALA A 310 -16.74 7.64 -12.93
N THR A 311 -16.82 7.52 -11.60
CA THR A 311 -17.15 6.26 -10.92
C THR A 311 -18.53 5.76 -11.32
N ARG A 312 -19.55 6.61 -11.30
CA ARG A 312 -20.91 6.25 -11.75
C ARG A 312 -20.91 5.79 -13.20
N GLY A 313 -20.27 6.53 -14.11
CA GLY A 313 -20.19 6.13 -15.52
C GLY A 313 -19.56 4.75 -15.71
N LEU A 314 -18.51 4.43 -14.94
CA LEU A 314 -17.86 3.11 -14.99
C LEU A 314 -18.74 1.97 -14.48
N LEU A 315 -19.51 2.22 -13.41
CA LEU A 315 -20.48 1.26 -12.87
C LEU A 315 -21.66 1.07 -13.82
N ASP A 316 -22.19 2.15 -14.39
CA ASP A 316 -23.27 2.14 -15.38
C ASP A 316 -22.85 1.43 -16.68
N ALA A 317 -21.57 1.51 -17.04
CA ALA A 317 -20.99 0.74 -18.14
C ALA A 317 -20.96 -0.77 -17.85
N GLY A 318 -21.13 -1.21 -16.60
CA GLY A 318 -21.25 -2.60 -16.21
C GLY A 318 -20.09 -3.15 -15.40
N LEU A 319 -19.14 -2.31 -14.93
CA LEU A 319 -18.16 -2.78 -13.95
C LEU A 319 -18.87 -3.30 -12.71
N ARG A 320 -18.38 -4.43 -12.18
CA ARG A 320 -18.96 -5.03 -10.98
C ARG A 320 -18.81 -4.12 -9.76
N ASP A 321 -17.62 -3.56 -9.56
CA ASP A 321 -17.27 -2.73 -8.41
C ASP A 321 -16.18 -1.72 -8.76
N VAL A 322 -16.22 -0.57 -8.09
CA VAL A 322 -15.08 0.35 -7.95
C VAL A 322 -14.65 0.36 -6.48
N ARG A 323 -13.37 0.08 -6.21
CA ARG A 323 -12.85 -0.13 -4.85
C ARG A 323 -11.63 0.75 -4.60
N ASN A 324 -11.48 1.30 -3.39
CA ASN A 324 -10.33 2.10 -3.01
C ASN A 324 -9.27 1.28 -2.28
N GLN A 325 -8.04 1.37 -2.76
CA GLN A 325 -6.83 0.90 -2.08
C GLN A 325 -6.02 2.13 -1.69
N GLY A 326 -6.08 2.60 -0.45
CA GLY A 326 -5.30 3.74 0.05
C GLY A 326 -4.03 3.31 0.78
N VAL A 327 -3.17 4.26 1.12
CA VAL A 327 -2.00 4.06 2.00
C VAL A 327 -2.18 4.95 3.22
N LEU A 328 -1.96 4.41 4.42
CA LEU A 328 -1.90 5.15 5.67
C LEU A 328 -0.62 5.97 5.70
N MET A 329 -0.77 7.28 5.78
CA MET A 329 0.34 8.23 5.82
C MET A 329 0.13 9.28 6.91
N ARG A 330 1.15 9.47 7.76
CA ARG A 330 1.17 10.53 8.78
C ARG A 330 1.09 11.91 8.12
N GLY A 331 0.19 12.74 8.65
CA GLY A 331 -0.13 14.06 8.09
C GLY A 331 -0.95 14.01 6.80
N VAL A 332 -1.54 12.86 6.46
CA VAL A 332 -2.47 12.72 5.32
C VAL A 332 -3.78 12.09 5.76
N ASN A 333 -3.76 10.88 6.31
CA ASN A 333 -4.97 10.11 6.63
C ASN A 333 -4.80 9.10 7.77
N ALA A 334 -3.70 9.19 8.52
CA ALA A 334 -3.40 8.27 9.62
C ALA A 334 -4.02 8.71 10.96
N THR A 335 -5.22 9.29 10.92
CA THR A 335 -6.05 9.65 12.07
C THR A 335 -7.43 9.03 11.89
N THR A 336 -8.17 8.84 12.98
CA THR A 336 -9.53 8.26 12.94
C THR A 336 -10.46 9.16 12.12
N GLU A 337 -10.38 10.47 12.32
CA GLU A 337 -11.19 11.48 11.67
C GLU A 337 -10.93 11.53 10.16
N ASP A 338 -9.66 11.66 9.74
CA ASP A 338 -9.31 11.76 8.32
C ASP A 338 -9.69 10.48 7.57
N LEU A 339 -9.48 9.32 8.20
CA LEU A 339 -9.77 8.03 7.58
C LEU A 339 -11.29 7.81 7.46
N LEU A 340 -12.07 8.14 8.48
CA LEU A 340 -13.53 8.04 8.43
C LEU A 340 -14.12 9.04 7.43
N ASP A 341 -13.67 10.30 7.42
CA ASP A 341 -14.12 11.31 6.45
C ASP A 341 -13.86 10.86 5.01
N LEU A 342 -12.67 10.28 4.76
CA LEU A 342 -12.37 9.68 3.46
C LEU A 342 -13.31 8.50 3.15
N CYS A 343 -13.49 7.56 4.07
CA CYS A 343 -14.33 6.38 3.85
C CYS A 343 -15.79 6.75 3.58
N PHE A 344 -16.35 7.71 4.32
CA PHE A 344 -17.72 8.19 4.11
C PHE A 344 -17.87 8.92 2.78
N ALA A 345 -16.90 9.73 2.35
CA ALA A 345 -16.95 10.37 1.04
C ALA A 345 -16.86 9.34 -0.12
N LEU A 346 -15.96 8.37 0.01
CA LEU A 346 -15.82 7.27 -0.96
C LEU A 346 -17.13 6.49 -1.10
N GLN A 347 -17.64 5.98 0.02
CA GLN A 347 -18.81 5.09 0.02
C GLN A 347 -20.12 5.85 -0.26
N GLY A 348 -20.33 6.99 0.42
CA GLY A 348 -21.61 7.70 0.43
C GLY A 348 -21.81 8.62 -0.76
N GLU A 349 -20.75 9.27 -1.26
CA GLU A 349 -20.88 10.31 -2.29
C GLU A 349 -20.31 9.91 -3.66
N ALA A 350 -19.29 9.02 -3.69
CA ALA A 350 -18.65 8.59 -4.93
C ALA A 350 -19.02 7.16 -5.38
N ASN A 351 -19.70 6.37 -4.54
CA ASN A 351 -19.98 4.96 -4.77
C ASN A 351 -18.70 4.11 -4.99
N ILE A 352 -17.65 4.43 -4.22
CA ILE A 352 -16.37 3.72 -4.20
C ILE A 352 -16.27 2.96 -2.88
N LEU A 353 -16.08 1.65 -2.94
CA LEU A 353 -15.96 0.81 -1.76
C LEU A 353 -14.59 1.01 -1.07
N PRO A 354 -14.51 1.45 0.21
CA PRO A 354 -13.26 1.46 0.97
C PRO A 354 -12.78 0.02 1.19
N TYR A 355 -11.72 -0.40 0.49
CA TYR A 355 -11.32 -1.81 0.46
C TYR A 355 -10.10 -2.11 1.32
N TYR A 356 -8.97 -1.46 1.02
CA TYR A 356 -7.73 -1.60 1.80
C TYR A 356 -7.12 -0.25 2.11
N PHE A 357 -6.51 -0.15 3.29
CA PHE A 357 -5.49 0.84 3.58
C PHE A 357 -4.19 0.13 3.95
N TYR A 358 -3.15 0.34 3.15
CA TYR A 358 -1.83 -0.25 3.36
C TYR A 358 -1.05 0.60 4.36
N MET A 359 -0.31 -0.02 5.28
CA MET A 359 0.82 0.65 5.90
C MET A 359 1.79 1.10 4.80
N CYS A 360 2.35 2.31 4.92
CA CYS A 360 3.30 2.81 3.93
C CYS A 360 4.55 1.92 3.90
N ASP A 361 4.85 1.41 2.70
CA ASP A 361 5.99 0.52 2.48
C ASP A 361 7.32 1.18 2.85
N MET A 362 8.29 0.36 3.20
CA MET A 362 9.62 0.76 3.63
C MET A 362 10.51 1.10 2.42
N ILE A 363 10.10 2.10 1.65
CA ILE A 363 10.86 2.64 0.52
C ILE A 363 11.79 3.79 0.99
N PRO A 364 12.88 4.08 0.26
CA PRO A 364 13.77 5.19 0.59
C PRO A 364 13.05 6.53 0.72
N ASN A 365 13.46 7.33 1.71
CA ASN A 365 13.00 8.69 2.00
C ASN A 365 11.51 8.82 2.40
N ALA A 366 10.82 7.73 2.74
CA ALA A 366 9.39 7.73 3.07
C ALA A 366 9.05 7.69 4.56
N GLU A 367 10.03 7.65 5.48
CA GLU A 367 9.79 7.45 6.92
C GLU A 367 8.78 8.41 7.55
N HIS A 368 8.84 9.70 7.18
CA HIS A 368 7.91 10.72 7.64
C HIS A 368 6.42 10.44 7.37
N TRP A 369 6.07 9.56 6.41
CA TRP A 369 4.71 9.10 6.18
C TRP A 369 4.37 7.81 6.92
N ARG A 370 5.35 6.95 7.23
CA ARG A 370 5.09 5.60 7.73
C ARG A 370 4.40 5.63 9.10
N THR A 371 3.70 4.57 9.47
CA THR A 371 3.06 4.42 10.79
C THR A 371 3.59 3.15 11.45
N PRO A 372 3.81 3.13 12.78
CA PRO A 372 4.16 1.90 13.48
C PRO A 372 2.95 0.97 13.54
N LEU A 373 3.21 -0.33 13.63
CA LEU A 373 2.15 -1.35 13.61
C LEU A 373 1.09 -1.15 14.70
N TRP A 374 1.49 -0.81 15.94
CA TRP A 374 0.54 -0.57 17.03
C TRP A 374 -0.47 0.54 16.69
N GLN A 375 -0.02 1.61 16.02
CA GLN A 375 -0.89 2.72 15.63
C GLN A 375 -1.86 2.30 14.53
N ALA A 376 -1.40 1.49 13.57
CA ALA A 376 -2.26 0.95 12.52
C ALA A 376 -3.33 0.00 13.09
N GLN A 377 -2.98 -0.82 14.10
CA GLN A 377 -3.92 -1.67 14.85
C GLN A 377 -4.95 -0.84 15.61
N GLN A 378 -4.52 0.22 16.32
CA GLN A 378 -5.42 1.12 17.03
C GLN A 378 -6.36 1.84 16.06
N LEU A 379 -5.87 2.28 14.90
CA LEU A 379 -6.69 2.94 13.89
C LEU A 379 -7.76 2.00 13.32
N GLN A 380 -7.40 0.74 13.02
CA GLN A 380 -8.38 -0.27 12.59
C GLN A 380 -9.49 -0.46 13.62
N LEU A 381 -9.16 -0.54 14.92
CA LEU A 381 -10.14 -0.64 16.00
C LEU A 381 -11.00 0.62 16.11
N SER A 382 -10.40 1.81 15.97
CA SER A 382 -11.07 3.09 16.15
C SER A 382 -12.13 3.38 15.09
N ILE A 383 -12.02 2.79 13.90
CA ILE A 383 -13.03 2.95 12.83
C ILE A 383 -14.12 1.88 12.85
N MET A 384 -13.97 0.82 13.65
CA MET A 384 -14.98 -0.25 13.72
C MET A 384 -16.28 0.28 14.34
N GLY A 385 -17.41 -0.09 13.74
CA GLY A 385 -18.75 0.32 14.18
C GLY A 385 -19.31 1.56 13.49
N TYR A 386 -18.47 2.38 12.83
CA TYR A 386 -18.93 3.59 12.13
C TYR A 386 -19.45 3.31 10.70
N LEU A 387 -18.79 2.41 9.97
CA LEU A 387 -19.12 2.07 8.59
C LEU A 387 -19.97 0.79 8.52
N PRO A 388 -20.81 0.62 7.48
CA PRO A 388 -21.40 -0.68 7.19
C PRO A 388 -20.31 -1.76 7.08
N GLY A 389 -20.60 -2.99 7.55
CA GLY A 389 -19.57 -4.04 7.64
C GLY A 389 -18.88 -4.36 6.31
N PHE A 390 -19.59 -4.27 5.18
CA PHE A 390 -19.01 -4.49 3.85
C PHE A 390 -18.08 -3.34 3.39
N ALA A 391 -18.27 -2.12 3.93
CA ALA A 391 -17.53 -0.91 3.59
C ALA A 391 -16.52 -0.50 4.67
N THR A 392 -16.37 -1.30 5.73
CA THR A 392 -15.31 -1.13 6.71
C THR A 392 -14.00 -1.62 6.09
N PRO A 393 -13.04 -0.72 5.79
CA PRO A 393 -11.82 -1.13 5.12
C PRO A 393 -10.94 -1.96 6.04
N ARG A 394 -10.10 -2.79 5.42
CA ARG A 394 -9.07 -3.54 6.13
C ARG A 394 -7.75 -2.76 6.11
N VAL A 395 -7.13 -2.61 7.26
CA VAL A 395 -5.77 -2.09 7.39
C VAL A 395 -4.79 -3.26 7.27
N VAL A 396 -3.84 -3.13 6.35
CA VAL A 396 -2.93 -4.23 5.98
C VAL A 396 -1.46 -3.79 5.96
N CYS A 397 -0.58 -4.70 6.33
CA CYS A 397 0.86 -4.62 6.08
C CYS A 397 1.18 -5.53 4.88
N ASP A 398 1.86 -5.02 3.85
CA ASP A 398 2.39 -5.86 2.76
C ASP A 398 3.82 -6.26 3.13
N VAL A 399 3.96 -7.46 3.67
CA VAL A 399 5.23 -7.93 4.23
C VAL A 399 6.08 -8.56 3.11
N PRO A 400 7.37 -8.22 2.98
CA PRO A 400 8.26 -8.80 1.97
C PRO A 400 8.21 -10.33 1.97
N PHE A 401 8.14 -10.95 0.79
CA PHE A 401 8.00 -12.42 0.56
C PHE A 401 6.76 -13.11 1.16
N VAL A 402 6.05 -12.45 2.07
CA VAL A 402 4.81 -12.93 2.67
C VAL A 402 3.64 -12.44 1.86
N GLY A 403 3.53 -11.14 1.63
CA GLY A 403 2.36 -10.49 1.05
C GLY A 403 1.48 -9.83 2.10
N LYS A 404 0.26 -9.50 1.69
CA LYS A 404 -0.70 -8.71 2.46
C LYS A 404 -1.22 -9.49 3.67
N ARG A 405 -1.04 -8.92 4.85
CA ARG A 405 -1.56 -9.41 6.13
C ARG A 405 -2.36 -8.32 6.81
N TRP A 406 -3.45 -8.68 7.46
CA TRP A 406 -4.17 -7.69 8.27
C TRP A 406 -3.29 -7.35 9.47
N VAL A 407 -3.34 -6.11 9.94
CA VAL A 407 -2.42 -5.65 11.00
C VAL A 407 -2.52 -6.43 12.31
N HIS A 408 -3.65 -7.11 12.57
CA HIS A 408 -3.84 -7.97 13.74
C HIS A 408 -3.41 -9.43 13.53
N GLN A 409 -2.91 -9.82 12.35
CA GLN A 409 -2.37 -11.15 12.05
C GLN A 409 -0.87 -11.27 12.34
N VAL A 410 -0.29 -10.28 13.03
CA VAL A 410 1.11 -10.34 13.48
C VAL A 410 1.29 -11.50 14.47
N VAL A 411 2.39 -12.23 14.36
CA VAL A 411 2.68 -13.39 15.22
C VAL A 411 3.36 -12.95 16.52
N ARG A 412 4.31 -12.02 16.40
CA ARG A 412 5.06 -11.46 17.52
C ARG A 412 5.42 -10.01 17.20
N TYR A 413 5.42 -9.16 18.21
CA TYR A 413 5.73 -7.74 18.04
C TYR A 413 6.49 -7.19 19.24
N ASP A 414 7.73 -6.78 19.01
CA ASP A 414 8.52 -6.02 19.97
C ASP A 414 8.32 -4.52 19.68
N GLN A 415 7.52 -3.85 20.52
CA GLN A 415 7.26 -2.40 20.39
C GLN A 415 8.45 -1.53 20.84
N ASN A 416 9.35 -2.06 21.67
CA ASN A 416 10.53 -1.31 22.09
C ASN A 416 11.52 -1.16 20.94
N LEU A 417 11.71 -2.23 20.16
CA LEU A 417 12.56 -2.21 18.98
C LEU A 417 11.81 -1.89 17.69
N GLY A 418 10.48 -1.96 17.68
CA GLY A 418 9.67 -1.76 16.48
C GLY A 418 9.79 -2.92 15.49
N ILE A 419 9.94 -4.15 15.97
CA ILE A 419 10.12 -5.33 15.11
C ILE A 419 8.90 -6.23 15.22
N SER A 420 8.19 -6.38 14.11
CA SER A 420 7.03 -7.26 13.97
C SER A 420 7.38 -8.50 13.15
N TYR A 421 6.85 -9.66 13.51
CA TYR A 421 7.14 -10.93 12.84
C TYR A 421 5.85 -11.53 12.28
N TRP A 422 5.93 -11.97 11.03
CA TRP A 422 4.78 -12.40 10.23
C TRP A 422 5.02 -13.75 9.61
N ASN A 423 3.97 -14.57 9.47
CA ASN A 423 4.06 -15.86 8.80
C ASN A 423 3.17 -15.91 7.55
N LYS A 424 3.26 -17.04 6.85
CA LYS A 424 2.40 -17.34 5.70
C LYS A 424 1.99 -18.79 5.65
N ASN A 425 0.83 -19.00 5.03
CA ASN A 425 0.21 -20.31 4.83
C ASN A 425 0.28 -20.78 3.37
N TYR A 426 1.19 -20.20 2.57
CA TYR A 426 1.44 -20.58 1.18
C TYR A 426 2.90 -20.36 0.81
N ARG A 427 3.35 -21.08 -0.22
CA ARG A 427 4.66 -20.90 -0.83
C ARG A 427 4.57 -19.91 -1.99
N THR A 428 5.62 -19.14 -2.20
CA THR A 428 5.82 -18.36 -3.42
C THR A 428 6.42 -19.25 -4.51
N VAL A 429 6.51 -18.72 -5.75
CA VAL A 429 7.23 -19.39 -6.84
C VAL A 429 8.73 -19.62 -6.56
N LEU A 430 9.29 -18.87 -5.60
CA LEU A 430 10.70 -18.97 -5.19
C LEU A 430 10.95 -20.13 -4.21
N GLU A 431 9.90 -20.69 -3.62
CA GLU A 431 9.99 -21.59 -2.45
C GLU A 431 9.54 -23.02 -2.75
N GLY A 432 9.45 -23.39 -4.04
CA GLY A 432 8.83 -24.66 -4.46
C GLY A 432 9.37 -25.91 -3.76
N ALA A 433 10.70 -26.00 -3.58
CA ALA A 433 11.37 -27.13 -2.95
C ALA A 433 11.65 -26.95 -1.44
N ASP A 434 11.30 -25.80 -0.86
CA ASP A 434 11.66 -25.45 0.51
C ASP A 434 10.64 -26.00 1.51
N GLY A 435 11.05 -27.06 2.24
CA GLY A 435 10.23 -27.73 3.24
C GLY A 435 9.84 -26.84 4.43
N ASP A 436 10.68 -25.85 4.75
CA ASP A 436 10.55 -25.02 5.94
C ASP A 436 9.96 -23.63 5.66
N ALA A 437 9.69 -23.29 4.39
CA ALA A 437 9.16 -21.99 3.99
C ALA A 437 7.90 -21.54 4.75
N LEU A 438 7.06 -22.48 5.20
CA LEU A 438 5.83 -22.19 5.96
C LEU A 438 6.06 -22.02 7.46
N ASN A 439 7.22 -22.44 7.98
CA ASN A 439 7.56 -22.35 9.41
C ASN A 439 8.40 -21.11 9.73
N ARG A 440 8.79 -20.34 8.72
CA ARG A 440 9.57 -19.11 8.88
C ARG A 440 8.68 -17.94 9.31
N ALA A 441 9.25 -17.03 10.08
CA ALA A 441 8.69 -15.71 10.27
C ALA A 441 9.55 -14.64 9.58
N TYR A 442 8.87 -13.62 9.09
CA TYR A 442 9.43 -12.55 8.29
C TYR A 442 9.30 -11.27 9.10
N PRO A 443 10.42 -10.58 9.36
CA PRO A 443 10.43 -9.35 10.13
C PRO A 443 9.91 -8.17 9.29
N TYR A 444 9.27 -7.21 9.94
CA TYR A 444 8.93 -5.91 9.39
C TYR A 444 9.12 -4.84 10.46
N PHE A 445 9.63 -3.68 10.05
CA PHE A 445 10.20 -2.70 10.95
C PHE A 445 9.37 -1.43 10.99
N ASP A 446 9.10 -0.92 12.19
CA ASP A 446 8.43 0.34 12.41
C ASP A 446 9.35 1.55 12.16
N PRO A 447 8.78 2.76 11.99
CA PRO A 447 9.53 3.99 11.94
C PRO A 447 10.35 4.24 13.21
N ILE A 448 11.67 4.40 13.09
CA ILE A 448 12.58 4.56 14.24
C ILE A 448 12.23 5.79 15.09
N ASP A 449 11.71 6.85 14.47
CA ASP A 449 11.30 8.07 15.15
C ASP A 449 10.12 7.87 16.12
N THR A 450 9.35 6.80 15.95
CA THR A 450 8.21 6.45 16.80
C THR A 450 8.58 5.58 17.99
N LEU A 451 9.81 5.06 18.04
CA LEU A 451 10.23 4.15 19.09
C LEU A 451 10.55 4.88 20.42
N PRO A 452 10.48 4.17 21.56
CA PRO A 452 11.00 4.66 22.83
C PRO A 452 12.50 5.01 22.75
N ALA A 453 13.00 5.77 23.71
CA ALA A 453 14.40 6.22 23.75
C ALA A 453 15.40 5.05 23.68
N LEU A 454 15.09 3.93 24.36
CA LEU A 454 15.89 2.70 24.32
C LEU A 454 15.95 2.10 22.91
N GLY A 455 14.81 2.02 22.20
CA GLY A 455 14.74 1.55 20.83
C GLY A 455 15.54 2.41 19.86
N LYS A 456 15.39 3.73 19.96
CA LYS A 456 16.18 4.70 19.17
C LYS A 456 17.68 4.54 19.41
N ALA A 457 18.10 4.39 20.67
CA ALA A 457 19.50 4.17 21.01
C ALA A 457 20.02 2.83 20.45
N TRP A 458 19.19 1.79 20.49
CA TRP A 458 19.50 0.49 19.91
C TRP A 458 19.70 0.59 18.40
N TRP A 459 18.81 1.23 17.66
CA TRP A 459 18.95 1.39 16.20
C TRP A 459 20.14 2.26 15.80
N ARG A 460 20.49 3.30 16.57
CA ARG A 460 21.73 4.06 16.34
C ARG A 460 22.98 3.21 16.44
N LYS A 461 22.98 2.20 17.33
CA LYS A 461 24.11 1.29 17.53
C LYS A 461 24.10 0.12 16.53
N ASN A 462 22.92 -0.39 16.18
CA ASN A 462 22.75 -1.68 15.52
C ASN A 462 22.16 -1.61 14.11
N GLY A 463 21.77 -0.43 13.62
CA GLY A 463 21.09 -0.29 12.32
C GLY A 463 21.94 -0.72 11.10
N HIS A 464 23.23 -0.96 11.28
CA HIS A 464 24.13 -1.47 10.24
C HIS A 464 24.20 -3.01 10.18
N HIS A 465 23.62 -3.73 11.15
CA HIS A 465 23.62 -5.19 11.13
C HIS A 465 22.77 -5.70 9.97
N ALA A 466 23.22 -6.76 9.29
CA ALA A 466 22.36 -7.48 8.36
C ALA A 466 21.27 -8.20 9.16
N TRP A 467 20.03 -8.11 8.70
CA TRP A 467 18.93 -8.87 9.27
C TRP A 467 18.51 -9.96 8.28
N ASP A 468 18.40 -11.20 8.75
CA ASP A 468 17.96 -12.28 7.87
C ASP A 468 16.51 -12.05 7.45
N THR A 469 16.25 -12.14 6.15
CA THR A 469 14.94 -11.88 5.55
C THR A 469 13.87 -12.88 6.00
N ALA A 470 14.28 -14.00 6.58
CA ALA A 470 13.40 -14.98 7.18
C ALA A 470 14.11 -15.70 8.34
N LEU A 471 13.44 -15.78 9.48
CA LEU A 471 13.95 -16.40 10.71
C LEU A 471 13.11 -17.63 11.05
N SER A 472 13.74 -18.71 11.52
CA SER A 472 13.04 -19.83 12.14
C SER A 472 12.47 -19.44 13.50
N ALA A 473 11.47 -20.19 14.00
CA ALA A 473 10.90 -19.96 15.33
C ALA A 473 11.97 -19.96 16.45
N ALA A 474 13.00 -20.79 16.33
CA ALA A 474 14.11 -20.85 17.29
C ALA A 474 15.05 -19.62 17.23
N GLU A 475 15.20 -19.00 16.06
CA GLU A 475 16.00 -17.79 15.87
C GLU A 475 15.27 -16.53 16.36
N ILE A 476 13.94 -16.52 16.31
CA ILE A 476 13.12 -15.42 16.86
C ILE A 476 13.22 -15.36 18.40
N ASP A 477 13.29 -16.52 19.06
CA ASP A 477 13.45 -16.57 20.52
C ASP A 477 14.87 -16.25 21.00
N SER A 478 15.89 -16.47 20.17
CA SER A 478 17.30 -16.20 20.49
C SER A 478 17.81 -14.84 20.00
N SER A 479 17.14 -14.20 19.03
CA SER A 479 17.44 -12.84 18.55
C SER A 479 16.83 -11.72 19.41
N ALA A 480 15.99 -12.07 20.38
CA ALA A 480 15.49 -11.13 21.37
C ALA A 480 16.61 -10.75 22.35
N PRO A 481 16.97 -9.46 22.50
CA PRO A 481 17.82 -9.08 23.61
C PRO A 481 17.16 -9.50 24.92
N ALA A 482 17.95 -10.02 25.87
CA ALA A 482 17.45 -10.44 27.18
C ALA A 482 16.56 -9.33 27.76
N PRO A 483 15.31 -9.64 28.18
CA PRO A 483 14.38 -8.62 28.60
C PRO A 483 14.90 -7.94 29.87
N VAL A 484 15.31 -6.68 29.75
CA VAL A 484 15.36 -5.80 30.92
C VAL A 484 13.94 -5.26 31.09
N GLY A 485 13.10 -6.05 31.75
CA GLY A 485 11.77 -5.67 32.23
C GLY A 485 10.77 -5.23 31.15
N GLY A 486 10.06 -6.19 30.55
CA GLY A 486 8.93 -5.90 29.67
C GLY A 486 8.05 -7.13 29.49
N THR A 487 6.75 -6.96 29.73
CA THR A 487 5.73 -8.01 29.83
C THR A 487 5.45 -8.67 28.47
N VAL A 488 5.54 -10.00 28.43
CA VAL A 488 5.11 -10.82 27.29
C VAL A 488 3.58 -10.92 27.33
N CYS A 489 2.89 -10.52 26.26
CA CYS A 489 1.47 -10.79 26.11
C CYS A 489 1.33 -12.16 25.43
N GLU A 490 0.87 -13.17 26.19
CA GLU A 490 0.63 -14.52 25.67
C GLU A 490 -0.54 -14.53 24.66
N SER A 491 -0.37 -15.36 23.64
CA SER A 491 -1.24 -15.48 22.48
C SER A 491 -2.61 -16.07 22.80
N TYR A 492 -3.66 -15.49 22.21
CA TYR A 492 -4.97 -16.13 22.10
C TYR A 492 -4.93 -17.21 21.00
N GLY A 493 -4.97 -18.47 21.44
CA GLY A 493 -5.75 -19.54 20.80
C GLY A 493 -5.15 -20.32 19.62
N ALA A 494 -4.67 -21.53 19.91
CA ALA A 494 -4.85 -22.69 19.04
C ALA A 494 -4.96 -23.96 19.89
N ALA A 495 -6.18 -24.34 20.26
CA ALA A 495 -6.47 -25.66 20.82
C ALA A 495 -7.69 -26.25 20.10
N ALA A 496 -7.44 -27.23 19.24
CA ALA A 496 -8.46 -28.12 18.70
C ALA A 496 -8.03 -29.57 18.95
N GLY A 497 -8.61 -30.12 20.02
CA GLY A 497 -9.15 -31.49 20.13
C GLY A 497 -8.30 -32.69 19.71
N ALA A 498 -7.87 -33.46 20.71
CA ALA A 498 -7.93 -34.92 20.65
C ALA A 498 -8.51 -35.44 21.98
N ASN A 499 -9.63 -36.17 21.87
CA ASN A 499 -10.44 -36.70 22.96
C ASN A 499 -9.64 -37.61 23.92
N GLY A 500 -9.92 -37.46 25.22
CA GLY A 500 -9.55 -38.42 26.24
C GLY A 500 -10.56 -39.57 26.35
N GLN A 501 -10.05 -40.76 26.62
CA GLN A 501 -10.80 -41.85 27.23
C GLN A 501 -10.01 -42.38 28.44
N GLN A 502 -10.73 -42.55 29.54
CA GLN A 502 -10.29 -42.83 30.91
C GLN A 502 -9.56 -44.17 31.08
N ALA A 503 -8.63 -44.26 32.03
CA ALA A 503 -8.72 -45.18 33.18
C ALA A 503 -7.54 -45.04 34.17
N SER A 504 -7.92 -44.87 35.44
CA SER A 504 -7.29 -45.15 36.74
C SER A 504 -5.98 -45.97 36.85
N GLY A 505 -5.14 -45.58 37.82
CA GLY A 505 -4.44 -46.52 38.72
C GLY A 505 -2.91 -46.36 38.83
N SER A 506 -2.44 -45.73 39.91
CA SER A 506 -1.07 -45.86 40.46
C SER A 506 -0.98 -47.11 41.37
N PRO A 507 0.20 -47.47 41.95
CA PRO A 507 1.60 -47.37 41.49
C PRO A 507 2.39 -48.67 41.82
N ALA A 508 3.66 -48.80 41.38
CA ALA A 508 4.79 -49.37 42.15
C ALA A 508 6.00 -49.68 41.26
N GLY A 509 7.22 -49.45 41.79
CA GLY A 509 8.40 -50.26 41.48
C GLY A 509 9.56 -49.57 40.76
N GLU A 510 10.42 -48.91 41.53
CA GLU A 510 11.88 -48.83 41.27
C GLU A 510 12.54 -50.22 41.49
N PRO A 511 13.84 -50.48 41.22
CA PRO A 511 14.85 -49.71 40.47
C PRO A 511 15.84 -50.56 39.61
N ALA A 512 16.82 -49.86 39.01
CA ALA A 512 18.24 -50.23 38.88
C ALA A 512 18.72 -51.14 37.71
N LEU A 513 19.65 -50.63 36.88
CA LEU A 513 21.11 -50.95 36.90
C LEU A 513 21.83 -50.56 35.58
N ILE A 514 22.89 -49.76 35.77
CA ILE A 514 24.09 -49.45 34.96
C ILE A 514 24.89 -50.76 34.67
N PRO A 515 25.89 -50.92 33.72
CA PRO A 515 26.68 -49.96 32.92
C PRO A 515 26.98 -50.28 31.42
N LEU A 516 27.53 -49.25 30.74
CA LEU A 516 28.62 -49.19 29.73
C LEU A 516 29.68 -50.35 29.76
N PRO A 517 30.69 -50.50 28.83
CA PRO A 517 31.18 -49.58 27.77
C PRO A 517 31.70 -50.26 26.46
N LEU A 518 32.36 -49.46 25.60
CA LEU A 518 33.55 -49.74 24.76
C LEU A 518 33.41 -49.93 23.22
N ARG A 519 34.00 -48.94 22.54
CA ARG A 519 35.09 -49.02 21.53
C ARG A 519 34.80 -49.27 20.05
N ASN A 520 35.23 -48.24 19.30
CA ASN A 520 36.19 -48.24 18.18
C ASN A 520 35.80 -48.74 16.79
N GLY A 521 36.21 -47.92 15.81
CA GLY A 521 36.71 -48.38 14.50
C GLY A 521 35.94 -47.78 13.32
N ARG A 522 36.34 -46.60 12.82
CA ARG A 522 37.20 -46.38 11.63
C ARG A 522 36.57 -46.76 10.27
N ALA A 523 36.34 -45.69 9.50
CA ALA A 523 36.93 -45.41 8.18
C ALA A 523 36.31 -45.99 6.88
N ARG A 524 35.89 -45.03 6.04
CA ARG A 524 36.26 -44.78 4.63
C ARG A 524 35.52 -45.48 3.46
N ASN A 525 35.16 -44.59 2.53
CA ASN A 525 35.19 -44.66 1.05
C ASN A 525 34.10 -45.50 0.36
N GLU A 526 33.22 -44.83 -0.38
CA GLU A 526 33.32 -44.50 -1.82
C GLU A 526 33.23 -45.73 -2.73
N THR A 527 32.08 -45.85 -3.39
CA THR A 527 31.95 -45.98 -4.85
C THR A 527 30.57 -45.50 -5.28
#